data_AF-A0AAU5TTP3-F1
#
_entry.id   AF-A0AAU5TTP3-F1
#
_cell.length_a   1.000
_cell.length_b   1.000
_cell.length_c   1.000
_cell.angle_alpha   90.00
_cell.angle_beta   90.00
_cell.angle_gamma   90.00
#
_symmetry.space_group_name_H-M   'P 1'
#
loop_
_entity.id
_entity.type
_entity.pdbx_description
1 polymer ?
#
loop_
_entity_poly.entity_id
_entity_poly.type
_entity_poly.pdbx_seq_one_letter_code
_entity_poly.pdbx_strand_id
1 'polypeptide(L)'
;MSYRRSVVLAALASLAVLALAACGSERAGEQSVGAPTPTPSYPPPPKCAQAAETPPPASSSPVPSATASRGEGAGDQPPNYADNHAYRMQASLSAEREASGLASAGLIRKELEKVRAAGGAGAYGVYGDERVEAALQRLGCGPEHGVFVGNGFYAVYTGLACVSGRVTKDELTTEVHGVYAEPQPGAGPCVENRGGH
;
A
#
# COMPACT_ATOMS: atom_id res chain seq x y z
N MET A 1 45.75 35.83 20.32
CA MET A 1 45.35 36.32 18.98
C MET A 1 43.91 36.76 19.08
N SER A 2 43.68 38.07 19.05
CA SER A 2 42.37 38.71 19.20
C SER A 2 42.02 39.38 17.88
N TYR A 3 40.88 39.04 17.28
CA TYR A 3 40.22 39.89 16.29
C TYR A 3 38.76 40.09 16.71
N ARG A 4 38.41 41.37 16.88
CA ARG A 4 37.11 41.90 17.29
C ARG A 4 36.36 42.46 16.07
N ARG A 5 35.04 42.63 16.25
CA ARG A 5 34.11 43.61 15.61
C ARG A 5 33.58 43.25 14.21
N SER A 6 32.38 43.65 13.78
CA SER A 6 31.11 44.16 14.34
C SER A 6 30.26 44.59 13.12
N VAL A 7 28.94 44.28 13.11
CA VAL A 7 27.77 45.09 12.67
C VAL A 7 27.72 45.57 11.19
N VAL A 8 26.61 45.45 10.45
CA VAL A 8 25.58 46.50 10.24
C VAL A 8 24.31 45.94 9.55
N LEU A 9 23.15 46.38 10.06
CA LEU A 9 21.78 46.26 9.54
C LEU A 9 21.54 47.06 8.24
N ALA A 10 20.61 46.62 7.40
CA ALA A 10 19.80 47.51 6.56
C ALA A 10 18.41 46.93 6.31
N ALA A 11 17.40 47.78 6.49
CA ALA A 11 15.96 47.51 6.37
C ALA A 11 15.37 48.21 5.12
N LEU A 12 14.05 48.00 4.92
CA LEU A 12 13.10 48.67 4.00
C LEU A 12 12.98 47.99 2.61
N ALA A 13 11.81 47.85 1.98
CA ALA A 13 10.61 48.68 2.01
C ALA A 13 9.31 47.93 1.65
N SER A 14 8.21 48.52 2.09
CA SER A 14 6.80 48.17 1.87
C SER A 14 6.34 48.44 0.43
N LEU A 15 5.35 47.67 -0.06
CA LEU A 15 4.42 48.16 -1.10
C LEU A 15 3.03 47.56 -0.93
N ALA A 16 2.05 48.46 -0.80
CA ALA A 16 0.62 48.21 -0.70
C ALA A 16 0.00 48.01 -2.09
N VAL A 17 -1.01 47.15 -2.19
CA VAL A 17 -1.99 47.18 -3.27
C VAL A 17 -3.39 47.01 -2.66
N LEU A 18 -4.14 48.12 -2.64
CA LEU A 18 -5.60 48.10 -2.55
C LEU A 18 -6.16 47.73 -3.94
N ALA A 19 -7.09 46.79 -3.98
CA ALA A 19 -7.97 46.60 -5.12
C ALA A 19 -9.43 46.47 -4.64
N LEU A 20 -10.29 47.28 -5.27
CA LEU A 20 -11.70 47.44 -4.98
C LEU A 20 -12.50 46.18 -5.30
N ALA A 21 -13.52 45.88 -4.49
CA ALA A 21 -14.64 45.05 -4.91
C ALA A 21 -15.96 45.73 -4.50
N ALA A 22 -16.81 45.89 -5.51
CA ALA A 22 -18.02 46.68 -5.52
C ALA A 22 -19.17 46.09 -4.69
N CYS A 23 -20.05 47.00 -4.27
CA CYS A 23 -21.44 46.75 -3.88
C CYS A 23 -22.16 46.06 -5.06
N GLY A 24 -22.78 44.90 -4.81
CA GLY A 24 -23.51 44.12 -5.80
C GLY A 24 -24.75 43.49 -5.16
N SER A 25 -25.89 43.77 -5.77
CA SER A 25 -27.26 43.61 -5.28
C SER A 25 -27.68 42.16 -5.00
N GLU A 26 -28.49 41.97 -3.95
CA GLU A 26 -29.26 40.76 -3.68
C GLU A 26 -30.21 40.47 -4.85
N ARG A 27 -30.19 39.22 -5.35
CA ARG A 27 -31.27 38.63 -6.15
C ARG A 27 -31.81 37.41 -5.41
N ALA A 28 -33.10 37.45 -5.12
CA ALA A 28 -33.90 36.30 -4.78
C ALA A 28 -34.02 35.37 -6.01
N GLY A 29 -33.83 34.07 -5.80
CA GLY A 29 -34.10 33.07 -6.83
C GLY A 29 -33.47 31.72 -6.52
N GLU A 30 -34.35 30.71 -6.40
CA GLU A 30 -34.09 29.27 -6.45
C GLU A 30 -33.44 28.58 -5.24
N GLN A 31 -34.33 28.06 -4.39
CA GLN A 31 -34.11 26.82 -3.67
C GLN A 31 -33.82 25.70 -4.66
N SER A 32 -32.54 25.48 -4.96
CA SER A 32 -32.08 24.18 -5.40
C SER A 32 -31.91 23.33 -4.15
N VAL A 33 -32.84 22.40 -3.94
CA VAL A 33 -32.71 21.31 -2.97
C VAL A 33 -31.43 20.58 -3.33
N GLY A 34 -30.36 20.86 -2.59
CA GLY A 34 -29.08 20.17 -2.74
C GLY A 34 -29.31 18.68 -2.58
N ALA A 35 -29.22 17.95 -3.69
CA ALA A 35 -29.09 16.51 -3.65
C ALA A 35 -27.88 16.17 -2.75
N PRO A 36 -28.00 15.25 -1.78
CA PRO A 36 -26.82 14.80 -1.05
C PRO A 36 -25.87 14.19 -2.08
N THR A 37 -24.68 14.77 -2.20
CA THR A 37 -23.59 14.17 -2.95
C THR A 37 -23.37 12.76 -2.37
N PRO A 38 -23.46 11.69 -3.17
CA PRO A 38 -23.15 10.36 -2.67
C PRO A 38 -21.70 10.41 -2.20
N THR A 39 -21.49 10.31 -0.89
CA THR A 39 -20.14 10.12 -0.35
C THR A 39 -19.71 8.75 -0.86
N PRO A 40 -18.65 8.63 -1.66
CA PRO A 40 -18.15 7.33 -2.06
C PRO A 40 -17.78 6.59 -0.77
N SER A 41 -18.58 5.58 -0.43
CA SER A 41 -18.33 4.66 0.66
C SER A 41 -17.22 3.74 0.19
N TYR A 42 -15.99 4.20 0.27
CA TYR A 42 -14.83 3.33 0.12
C TYR A 42 -14.84 2.32 1.27
N PRO A 43 -14.53 1.04 1.00
CA PRO A 43 -14.35 0.07 2.07
C PRO A 43 -13.32 0.59 3.07
N PRO A 44 -13.46 0.23 4.35
CA PRO A 44 -12.39 0.50 5.30
C PRO A 44 -11.11 -0.19 4.79
N PRO A 45 -9.96 0.52 4.79
CA PRO A 45 -8.69 -0.11 4.48
C PRO A 45 -8.46 -1.24 5.50
N PRO A 46 -7.80 -2.31 5.11
CA PRO A 46 -7.66 -3.48 5.96
C PRO A 46 -6.57 -3.28 7.02
N LYS A 47 -6.47 -4.20 7.99
CA LYS A 47 -5.87 -3.98 9.33
C LYS A 47 -4.42 -3.47 9.35
N CYS A 48 -3.63 -3.76 8.33
CA CYS A 48 -2.31 -3.16 8.18
C CYS A 48 -2.37 -1.87 7.36
N ALA A 49 -1.58 -0.88 7.75
CA ALA A 49 -1.60 0.48 7.20
C ALA A 49 -2.93 1.22 7.44
N GLN A 50 -3.55 1.06 8.62
CA GLN A 50 -4.69 1.87 9.07
C GLN A 50 -4.25 3.11 9.88
N ALA A 51 -5.08 4.16 9.88
CA ALA A 51 -5.08 5.19 10.93
C ALA A 51 -6.01 4.74 12.09
N ALA A 52 -5.67 5.07 13.35
CA ALA A 52 -6.21 4.48 14.60
C ALA A 52 -7.76 4.51 14.84
N GLU A 53 -8.27 3.54 15.62
CA GLU A 53 -9.62 2.90 15.66
C GLU A 53 -10.76 3.49 16.56
N THR A 54 -11.99 2.95 16.40
CA THR A 54 -13.10 2.78 17.40
C THR A 54 -13.99 1.56 17.00
N PRO A 55 -14.58 0.74 17.93
CA PRO A 55 -14.89 -0.68 17.70
C PRO A 55 -16.30 -0.99 17.08
N PRO A 56 -16.52 -2.22 16.57
CA PRO A 56 -17.62 -2.54 15.65
C PRO A 56 -18.82 -3.23 16.32
N PRO A 57 -20.01 -3.25 15.69
CA PRO A 57 -21.02 -4.29 15.91
C PRO A 57 -20.90 -5.43 14.87
N ALA A 58 -21.26 -6.63 15.31
CA ALA A 58 -21.22 -7.87 14.53
C ALA A 58 -22.44 -8.06 13.63
N SER A 59 -22.28 -8.67 12.45
CA SER A 59 -23.34 -9.49 11.81
C SER A 59 -22.82 -10.30 10.61
N SER A 60 -23.61 -11.32 10.24
CA SER A 60 -23.23 -12.62 9.69
C SER A 60 -23.65 -12.89 8.23
N SER A 61 -23.08 -13.97 7.68
CA SER A 61 -23.60 -14.91 6.63
C SER A 61 -23.10 -14.69 5.18
N PRO A 62 -23.23 -15.66 4.25
CA PRO A 62 -23.27 -17.14 4.36
C PRO A 62 -22.17 -17.85 3.52
N VAL A 63 -22.05 -19.17 3.67
CA VAL A 63 -21.11 -20.05 2.93
C VAL A 63 -21.78 -20.62 1.68
N PRO A 64 -21.17 -20.63 0.48
CA PRO A 64 -21.68 -21.39 -0.65
C PRO A 64 -21.18 -22.85 -0.61
N SER A 65 -22.10 -23.79 -0.80
CA SER A 65 -21.82 -25.22 -1.00
C SER A 65 -21.25 -25.48 -2.40
N ALA A 66 -20.16 -26.24 -2.47
CA ALA A 66 -19.67 -26.83 -3.72
C ALA A 66 -19.96 -28.34 -3.74
N THR A 67 -20.75 -28.77 -4.73
CA THR A 67 -20.97 -30.18 -5.05
C THR A 67 -19.78 -30.69 -5.87
N ALA A 68 -19.00 -31.63 -5.34
CA ALA A 68 -17.92 -32.29 -6.06
C ALA A 68 -18.42 -33.60 -6.69
N SER A 69 -18.22 -33.76 -8.00
CA SER A 69 -18.31 -35.07 -8.68
C SER A 69 -16.92 -35.68 -8.76
N ARG A 70 -16.75 -36.85 -8.14
CA ARG A 70 -15.55 -37.68 -8.17
C ARG A 70 -15.54 -38.54 -9.44
N GLY A 71 -14.46 -38.46 -10.21
CA GLY A 71 -14.09 -39.45 -11.23
C GLY A 71 -12.71 -40.02 -10.92
N GLU A 72 -12.64 -41.32 -10.64
CA GLU A 72 -11.41 -42.10 -10.50
C GLU A 72 -10.99 -42.69 -11.86
N GLY A 73 -9.69 -42.61 -12.18
CA GLY A 73 -9.07 -43.28 -13.32
C GLY A 73 -7.58 -42.93 -13.41
N ALA A 74 -6.72 -43.89 -13.06
CA ALA A 74 -5.29 -43.72 -12.79
C ALA A 74 -4.38 -43.58 -14.03
N GLY A 75 -3.43 -42.66 -13.90
CA GLY A 75 -2.24 -42.42 -14.72
C GLY A 75 -1.42 -41.35 -13.99
N ASP A 76 -0.61 -41.77 -13.02
CA ASP A 76 -0.12 -40.95 -11.89
C ASP A 76 1.08 -40.03 -12.24
N GLN A 77 0.91 -39.23 -13.29
CA GLN A 77 1.46 -37.87 -13.38
C GLN A 77 0.74 -37.15 -14.53
N PRO A 78 0.09 -35.99 -14.29
CA PRO A 78 -0.49 -35.21 -15.38
C PRO A 78 0.65 -34.85 -16.37
N PRO A 79 0.50 -35.09 -17.68
CA PRO A 79 1.59 -34.95 -18.67
C PRO A 79 2.16 -33.53 -18.79
N ASN A 80 1.61 -32.55 -18.08
CA ASN A 80 1.87 -31.12 -18.25
C ASN A 80 2.27 -30.44 -16.92
N TYR A 81 2.81 -31.15 -15.93
CA TYR A 81 3.19 -30.51 -14.65
C TYR A 81 4.21 -29.37 -14.84
N ALA A 82 5.14 -29.51 -15.78
CA ALA A 82 6.10 -28.47 -16.13
C ALA A 82 5.47 -27.24 -16.82
N ASP A 83 4.33 -27.42 -17.50
CA ASP A 83 3.58 -26.35 -18.16
C ASP A 83 2.52 -25.73 -17.24
N ASN A 84 2.34 -26.28 -16.02
CA ASN A 84 1.40 -25.75 -15.07
C ASN A 84 1.96 -24.47 -14.42
N HIS A 85 1.63 -23.32 -14.99
CA HIS A 85 1.98 -22.00 -14.46
C HIS A 85 1.01 -21.51 -13.37
N ALA A 86 0.19 -22.38 -12.77
CA ALA A 86 -0.74 -22.00 -11.70
C ALA A 86 -0.03 -21.25 -10.55
N TYR A 87 1.23 -21.58 -10.26
CA TYR A 87 2.03 -20.88 -9.25
C TYR A 87 2.29 -19.39 -9.52
N ARG A 88 2.20 -18.96 -10.79
CA ARG A 88 2.31 -17.54 -11.18
C ARG A 88 0.96 -16.82 -11.17
N MET A 89 -0.14 -17.56 -11.07
CA MET A 89 -1.49 -17.00 -11.15
C MET A 89 -1.81 -16.24 -9.86
N GLN A 90 -2.24 -14.99 -10.02
CA GLN A 90 -2.72 -14.15 -8.94
C GLN A 90 -4.26 -14.15 -8.95
N ALA A 91 -4.86 -14.09 -7.77
CA ALA A 91 -6.29 -13.83 -7.66
C ALA A 91 -6.63 -12.47 -8.28
N SER A 92 -7.74 -12.37 -9.01
CA SER A 92 -8.21 -11.08 -9.51
C SER A 92 -8.67 -10.20 -8.35
N LEU A 93 -8.39 -8.90 -8.43
CA LEU A 93 -8.91 -7.91 -7.50
C LEU A 93 -10.23 -7.34 -8.04
N SER A 94 -11.20 -7.14 -7.15
CA SER A 94 -12.29 -6.22 -7.47
C SER A 94 -11.75 -4.79 -7.48
N ALA A 95 -12.38 -3.88 -8.22
CA ALA A 95 -11.97 -2.47 -8.28
C ALA A 95 -11.86 -1.83 -6.88
N GLU A 96 -12.72 -2.24 -5.96
CA GLU A 96 -12.74 -1.82 -4.56
C GLU A 96 -11.48 -2.27 -3.79
N ARG A 97 -11.07 -3.53 -3.95
CA ARG A 97 -9.85 -4.07 -3.33
C ARG A 97 -8.59 -3.49 -3.95
N GLU A 98 -8.60 -3.26 -5.25
CA GLU A 98 -7.51 -2.59 -5.97
C GLU A 98 -7.32 -1.16 -5.45
N ALA A 99 -8.39 -0.36 -5.36
CA ALA A 99 -8.33 1.00 -4.81
C ALA A 99 -7.80 1.02 -3.36
N SER A 100 -8.24 0.07 -2.53
CA SER A 100 -7.76 -0.09 -1.15
C SER A 100 -6.29 -0.49 -1.08
N GLY A 101 -5.86 -1.38 -1.98
CA GLY A 101 -4.47 -1.78 -2.14
C GLY A 101 -3.59 -0.61 -2.56
N LEU A 102 -4.04 0.22 -3.51
CA LEU A 102 -3.33 1.43 -3.95
C LEU A 102 -3.20 2.48 -2.85
N ALA A 103 -4.24 2.67 -2.04
CA ALA A 103 -4.17 3.54 -0.87
C ALA A 103 -3.13 3.04 0.14
N SER A 104 -3.13 1.73 0.43
CA SER A 104 -2.15 1.09 1.32
C SER A 104 -0.73 1.20 0.78
N ALA A 105 -0.56 0.97 -0.53
CA ALA A 105 0.71 1.14 -1.25
C ALA A 105 1.27 2.56 -1.11
N GLY A 106 0.41 3.59 -1.16
CA GLY A 106 0.82 4.97 -0.92
C GLY A 106 1.40 5.21 0.47
N LEU A 107 0.83 4.58 1.51
CA LEU A 107 1.33 4.68 2.89
C LEU A 107 2.65 3.93 3.06
N ILE A 108 2.72 2.69 2.56
CA ILE A 108 3.92 1.86 2.59
C ILE A 108 5.07 2.57 1.87
N ARG A 109 4.82 3.09 0.67
CA ARG A 109 5.84 3.82 -0.10
C ARG A 109 6.41 4.99 0.69
N LYS A 110 5.56 5.85 1.27
CA LYS A 110 5.99 7.01 2.07
C LYS A 110 6.84 6.58 3.27
N GLU A 111 6.50 5.47 3.91
CA GLU A 111 7.26 4.97 5.05
C GLU A 111 8.63 4.39 4.63
N LEU A 112 8.68 3.66 3.50
CA LEU A 112 9.92 3.14 2.93
C LEU A 112 10.81 4.27 2.34
N GLU A 113 10.24 5.38 1.90
CA GLU A 113 11.01 6.58 1.52
C GLU A 113 11.80 7.14 2.71
N LYS A 114 11.27 7.06 3.93
CA LYS A 114 12.02 7.45 5.14
C LYS A 114 13.22 6.53 5.39
N VAL A 115 13.05 5.23 5.14
CA VAL A 115 14.17 4.26 5.20
C VAL A 115 15.25 4.68 4.22
N ARG A 116 14.88 5.04 2.99
CA ARG A 116 15.82 5.51 1.96
C ARG A 116 16.52 6.81 2.32
N ALA A 117 15.75 7.80 2.77
CA ALA A 117 16.26 9.11 3.15
C ALA A 117 17.26 9.05 4.31
N ALA A 118 17.06 8.13 5.25
CA ALA A 118 17.98 7.91 6.36
C ALA A 118 19.29 7.20 5.94
N GLY A 119 19.46 6.80 4.67
CA GLY A 119 20.71 6.24 4.15
C GLY A 119 21.12 4.90 4.77
N GLY A 120 22.39 4.51 4.69
CA GLY A 120 22.88 3.28 5.32
C GLY A 120 22.51 1.98 4.60
N ALA A 121 22.35 2.03 3.27
CA ALA A 121 22.28 0.82 2.46
C ALA A 121 23.61 0.07 2.50
N GLY A 122 23.55 -1.27 2.57
CA GLY A 122 24.69 -2.17 2.55
C GLY A 122 25.15 -2.52 1.13
N ALA A 123 25.69 -3.73 0.97
CA ALA A 123 26.12 -4.23 -0.32
C ALA A 123 24.97 -4.19 -1.35
N TYR A 124 25.31 -3.86 -2.59
CA TYR A 124 24.35 -3.74 -3.71
C TYR A 124 23.20 -2.76 -3.46
N GLY A 125 23.35 -1.81 -2.54
CA GLY A 125 22.32 -0.81 -2.24
C GLY A 125 21.11 -1.37 -1.49
N VAL A 126 21.21 -2.56 -0.90
CA VAL A 126 20.12 -3.18 -0.13
C VAL A 126 20.12 -2.66 1.31
N TYR A 127 18.94 -2.31 1.84
CA TYR A 127 18.78 -2.01 3.27
C TYR A 127 18.65 -3.31 4.07
N GLY A 128 19.13 -3.32 5.32
CA GLY A 128 18.93 -4.46 6.22
C GLY A 128 17.44 -4.80 6.34
N ASP A 129 17.12 -6.10 6.30
CA ASP A 129 15.74 -6.58 6.29
C ASP A 129 15.01 -6.12 7.56
N GLU A 130 15.68 -6.18 8.71
CA GLU A 130 15.16 -5.73 10.01
C GLU A 130 14.72 -4.27 10.02
N ARG A 131 15.39 -3.43 9.23
CA ARG A 131 15.08 -2.00 9.14
C ARG A 131 13.85 -1.74 8.28
N VAL A 132 13.70 -2.50 7.20
CA VAL A 132 12.52 -2.43 6.33
C VAL A 132 11.31 -3.00 7.08
N GLU A 133 11.46 -4.14 7.75
CA GLU A 133 10.43 -4.73 8.62
C GLU A 133 10.00 -3.76 9.71
N ALA A 134 10.94 -3.15 10.44
CA ALA A 134 10.61 -2.15 11.46
C ALA A 134 9.86 -0.94 10.88
N ALA A 135 10.09 -0.59 9.62
CA ALA A 135 9.35 0.47 8.95
C ALA A 135 7.91 0.06 8.64
N LEU A 136 7.72 -1.14 8.09
CA LEU A 136 6.40 -1.71 7.84
C LEU A 136 5.61 -1.91 9.15
N GLN A 137 6.29 -2.32 10.22
CA GLN A 137 5.67 -2.54 11.52
C GLN A 137 5.13 -1.25 12.15
N ARG A 138 5.72 -0.08 11.86
CA ARG A 138 5.15 1.23 12.27
C ARG A 138 3.82 1.54 11.61
N LEU A 139 3.51 0.90 10.49
CA LEU A 139 2.20 0.95 9.83
C LEU A 139 1.26 -0.14 10.34
N GLY A 140 1.66 -0.94 11.32
CA GLY A 140 0.91 -2.12 11.75
C GLY A 140 1.01 -3.31 10.78
N CYS A 141 1.97 -3.29 9.85
CA CYS A 141 2.26 -4.43 8.98
C CYS A 141 3.32 -5.32 9.64
N GLY A 142 2.88 -6.38 10.33
CA GLY A 142 3.75 -7.41 10.92
C GLY A 142 3.60 -8.80 10.28
N PRO A 143 4.20 -9.84 10.88
CA PRO A 143 4.12 -11.22 10.37
C PRO A 143 2.70 -11.75 10.16
N GLU A 144 1.75 -11.30 10.99
CA GLU A 144 0.32 -11.62 10.87
C GLU A 144 -0.32 -11.12 9.57
N HIS A 145 0.34 -10.17 8.90
CA HIS A 145 -0.03 -9.61 7.61
C HIS A 145 0.82 -10.19 6.47
N GLY A 146 1.44 -11.36 6.67
CA GLY A 146 2.22 -12.04 5.64
C GLY A 146 3.37 -11.18 5.11
N VAL A 147 3.96 -10.34 5.96
CA VAL A 147 5.10 -9.50 5.61
C VAL A 147 6.28 -10.40 5.27
N PHE A 148 6.89 -10.12 4.12
CA PHE A 148 8.14 -10.72 3.70
C PHE A 148 9.10 -9.62 3.25
N VAL A 149 10.33 -9.68 3.75
CA VAL A 149 11.42 -8.79 3.34
C VAL A 149 12.64 -9.65 3.05
N GLY A 150 13.33 -9.35 1.96
CA GLY A 150 14.58 -10.02 1.65
C GLY A 150 15.23 -9.52 0.37
N ASN A 151 16.56 -9.36 0.39
CA ASN A 151 17.36 -8.97 -0.78
C ASN A 151 16.83 -7.70 -1.50
N GLY A 152 16.36 -6.72 -0.72
CA GLY A 152 15.79 -5.47 -1.22
C GLY A 152 14.39 -5.61 -1.86
N PHE A 153 13.72 -6.74 -1.66
CA PHE A 153 12.31 -6.94 -1.98
C PHE A 153 11.47 -6.87 -0.69
N TYR A 154 10.25 -6.36 -0.80
CA TYR A 154 9.24 -6.42 0.25
C TYR A 154 7.90 -6.88 -0.33
N ALA A 155 7.12 -7.57 0.48
CA ALA A 155 5.72 -7.91 0.20
C ALA A 155 4.90 -7.86 1.49
N VAL A 156 3.67 -7.36 1.40
CA VAL A 156 2.74 -7.22 2.52
C VAL A 156 1.34 -7.61 2.05
N TYR A 157 0.67 -8.48 2.80
CA TYR A 157 -0.75 -8.74 2.62
C TYR A 157 -1.56 -7.80 3.50
N THR A 158 -2.36 -6.94 2.86
CA THR A 158 -3.09 -5.92 3.61
C THR A 158 -4.29 -6.47 4.36
N GLY A 159 -4.76 -7.66 3.97
CA GLY A 159 -6.05 -8.22 4.33
C GLY A 159 -7.06 -8.17 3.16
N LEU A 160 -6.78 -7.36 2.13
CA LEU A 160 -7.60 -7.28 0.91
C LEU A 160 -6.79 -7.48 -0.37
N ALA A 161 -5.56 -6.98 -0.41
CA ALA A 161 -4.67 -7.04 -1.55
C ALA A 161 -3.23 -7.26 -1.10
N CYS A 162 -2.39 -7.68 -2.02
CA CYS A 162 -0.95 -7.72 -1.85
C CYS A 162 -0.33 -6.40 -2.34
N VAL A 163 0.61 -5.89 -1.56
CA VAL A 163 1.48 -4.78 -1.95
C VAL A 163 2.91 -5.27 -1.90
N SER A 164 3.61 -5.26 -3.03
CA SER A 164 4.98 -5.74 -3.13
C SER A 164 5.85 -4.85 -4.00
N GLY A 165 7.17 -4.99 -3.91
CA GLY A 165 8.09 -4.24 -4.76
C GLY A 165 9.53 -4.25 -4.26
N ARG A 166 10.34 -3.34 -4.80
CA ARG A 166 11.75 -3.19 -4.46
C ARG A 166 11.95 -1.98 -3.56
N VAL A 167 12.84 -2.12 -2.57
CA VAL A 167 13.35 -1.02 -1.75
C VAL A 167 14.86 -1.12 -1.63
N THR A 168 15.54 -0.34 -2.46
CA THR A 168 17.00 -0.21 -2.48
C THR A 168 17.40 1.25 -2.47
N LYS A 169 18.70 1.53 -2.42
CA LYS A 169 19.24 2.88 -2.57
C LYS A 169 18.72 3.53 -3.85
N ASP A 170 18.77 2.82 -4.95
CA ASP A 170 18.53 3.36 -6.29
C ASP A 170 17.07 3.21 -6.73
N GLU A 171 16.32 2.28 -6.11
CA GLU A 171 14.98 1.90 -6.56
C GLU A 171 13.97 1.89 -5.40
N LEU A 172 12.77 2.42 -5.66
CA LEU A 172 11.59 2.18 -4.85
C LEU A 172 10.39 1.93 -5.75
N THR A 173 10.01 0.68 -5.89
CA THR A 173 8.86 0.24 -6.69
C THR A 173 7.75 -0.32 -5.81
N THR A 174 6.53 -0.27 -6.33
CA THR A 174 5.34 -0.76 -5.65
C THR A 174 4.35 -1.26 -6.69
N GLU A 175 3.82 -2.45 -6.48
CA GLU A 175 2.76 -3.08 -7.25
C GLU A 175 1.65 -3.52 -6.31
N VAL A 176 0.41 -3.47 -6.81
CA VAL A 176 -0.77 -3.98 -6.12
C VAL A 176 -1.33 -5.14 -6.91
N HIS A 177 -1.49 -6.29 -6.26
CA HIS A 177 -1.97 -7.51 -6.90
C HIS A 177 -2.79 -8.37 -5.93
N GLY A 178 -3.43 -9.41 -6.44
CA GLY A 178 -4.07 -10.41 -5.58
C GLY A 178 -3.07 -11.41 -5.00
N VAL A 179 -3.55 -12.23 -4.06
CA VAL A 179 -2.75 -13.33 -3.51
C VAL A 179 -2.38 -14.32 -4.61
N TYR A 180 -1.20 -14.92 -4.52
CA TYR A 180 -0.81 -16.00 -5.43
C TYR A 180 -1.62 -17.26 -5.13
N ALA A 181 -1.99 -18.00 -6.18
CA ALA A 181 -2.71 -19.27 -6.06
C ALA A 181 -1.86 -20.33 -5.33
N GLU A 182 -0.55 -20.35 -5.61
CA GLU A 182 0.43 -21.16 -4.89
C GLU A 182 1.58 -20.24 -4.45
N PRO A 183 1.46 -19.60 -3.28
CA PRO A 183 2.49 -18.68 -2.79
C PRO A 183 3.76 -19.43 -2.39
N GLN A 184 4.89 -18.71 -2.38
CA GLN A 184 6.17 -19.24 -1.91
C GLN A 184 6.03 -19.76 -0.46
N PRO A 185 6.34 -21.04 -0.20
CA PRO A 185 6.29 -21.59 1.15
C PRO A 185 7.13 -20.76 2.14
N GLY A 186 6.51 -20.35 3.25
CA GLY A 186 7.17 -19.58 4.30
C GLY A 186 7.29 -18.06 4.06
N ALA A 187 6.86 -17.54 2.91
CA ALA A 187 7.02 -16.12 2.55
C ALA A 187 5.69 -15.34 2.46
N GLY A 188 4.59 -15.91 2.94
CA GLY A 188 3.27 -15.27 2.92
C GLY A 188 2.59 -15.31 1.54
N PRO A 189 1.31 -14.87 1.45
CA PRO A 189 0.48 -15.06 0.26
C PRO A 189 0.82 -14.14 -0.91
N CYS A 190 1.72 -13.16 -0.69
CA CYS A 190 2.08 -12.12 -1.64
C CYS A 190 3.40 -12.35 -2.36
N VAL A 191 4.05 -13.49 -2.13
CA VAL A 191 5.32 -13.84 -2.76
C VAL A 191 5.09 -14.94 -3.77
N GLU A 192 5.44 -14.66 -5.02
CA GLU A 192 5.40 -15.64 -6.10
C GLU A 192 6.28 -16.83 -5.72
N ASN A 193 5.72 -18.03 -5.81
CA ASN A 193 6.53 -19.24 -5.71
C ASN A 193 7.42 -19.34 -6.95
N ARG A 194 8.74 -19.22 -6.77
CA ARG A 194 9.69 -19.35 -7.88
C ARG A 194 10.09 -20.80 -8.15
N GLY A 195 9.29 -21.75 -7.69
CA GLY A 195 9.52 -23.19 -7.72
C GLY A 195 10.33 -23.66 -8.94
N GLY A 196 11.48 -24.25 -8.63
CA GLY A 196 12.23 -25.13 -9.51
C GLY A 196 12.53 -26.39 -8.70
N HIS A 197 12.12 -27.54 -9.21
CA HIS A 197 12.68 -28.83 -8.82
C HIS A 197 13.89 -29.11 -9.71
#